data_AF-A0A7S0ZKH4-F1
#
_entry.id   AF-A0A7S0ZKH4-F1
#
_cell.length_a   1.000
_cell.length_b   1.000
_cell.length_c   1.000
_cell.angle_alpha   90.00
_cell.angle_beta   90.00
_cell.angle_gamma   90.00
#
_symmetry.space_group_name_H-M   'P 1'
#
loop_
_entity.id
_entity.type
_entity.pdbx_description
1 polymer ?
#
loop_
_entity_poly.entity_id
_entity_poly.type
_entity_poly.pdbx_seq_one_letter_code
_entity_poly.pdbx_strand_id
1 'polypeptide(L)'
;MVDGDVKVDSGRVIFCGSTKWDLIGRSQVPISVKSRGGSERGEEILTPSLITMETPKDAFFSGVYSGPCSAHAILIDSDGNAWGIGRNDNGQLAHASLARCDAPSQLVLPVAYKSEKIVSASCGRTHTLMLTDEGNVFACGSNLEGQLGIGGALDPDICSLKKVQVTEKIVDISAGGEFSVFVGESGAVYSAGSGQYGQLGIGKTGERILTGNKTAFLKQSTPTRVAIFGKQDSDGEVLAKKVACGGNHALVLDDNGKVWSWGFGGYGRLGHREPRDVLIPKQIEAFTTRSHIKIDLIAAGNSASFASQSSSKTLWMWGITKKTGESNMYPKPIYDLQGWTTRSIACGISSTVVAADETVISWGPSPAFGELGYGEKGSKSNTKPQKMDALDGSHVYQVAMGQC
;
A
#
# COMPACT_ATOMS: atom_id res chain seq x y z
N MET A 1 -24.81 -1.76 -32.35
CA MET A 1 -23.55 -1.05 -32.59
C MET A 1 -22.87 -0.95 -31.24
N VAL A 2 -21.68 -1.51 -31.14
CA VAL A 2 -20.94 -1.66 -29.87
C VAL A 2 -20.36 -0.29 -29.55
N ASP A 3 -20.92 0.39 -28.55
CA ASP A 3 -20.22 1.50 -27.90
C ASP A 3 -19.01 0.88 -27.21
N GLY A 4 -17.83 1.09 -27.80
CA GLY A 4 -16.58 0.84 -27.14
C GLY A 4 -16.45 1.85 -26.01
N ASP A 5 -16.56 1.39 -24.77
CA ASP A 5 -16.28 2.19 -23.58
C ASP A 5 -14.91 2.86 -23.75
N VAL A 6 -14.93 4.18 -23.96
CA VAL A 6 -13.73 5.00 -23.93
C VAL A 6 -13.25 4.98 -22.49
N LYS A 7 -12.21 4.18 -22.24
CA LYS A 7 -11.54 4.12 -20.94
C LYS A 7 -10.91 5.50 -20.70
N VAL A 8 -11.56 6.32 -19.89
CA VAL A 8 -10.98 7.59 -19.46
C VAL A 8 -9.95 7.24 -18.38
N ASP A 9 -8.68 7.18 -18.78
CA ASP A 9 -7.55 6.75 -17.92
C ASP A 9 -7.08 7.83 -16.92
N SER A 10 -7.86 8.89 -16.73
CA SER A 10 -7.52 9.99 -15.81
C SER A 10 -8.73 10.69 -15.22
N GLY A 11 -8.57 11.25 -14.03
CA GLY A 11 -9.66 11.91 -13.32
C GLY A 11 -9.16 13.00 -12.38
N ARG A 12 -10.10 13.60 -11.63
CA ARG A 12 -9.76 14.54 -10.56
C ARG A 12 -9.51 13.80 -9.26
N VAL A 13 -8.61 14.34 -8.42
CA VAL A 13 -8.35 13.79 -7.09
C VAL A 13 -9.24 14.47 -6.06
N ILE A 14 -9.92 13.65 -5.29
CA ILE A 14 -10.67 14.04 -4.10
C ILE A 14 -9.97 13.50 -2.86
N PHE A 15 -10.16 14.18 -1.73
CA PHE A 15 -9.57 13.81 -0.46
C PHE A 15 -10.55 14.01 0.70
N CYS A 16 -10.53 13.10 1.66
CA CYS A 16 -11.10 13.24 2.99
C CYS A 16 -10.20 12.53 4.01
N GLY A 17 -10.18 13.01 5.24
CA GLY A 17 -9.29 12.55 6.30
C GLY A 17 -8.46 13.68 6.91
N SER A 18 -7.48 13.29 7.73
CA SER A 18 -6.60 14.23 8.42
C SER A 18 -5.49 14.76 7.51
N THR A 19 -5.29 16.08 7.50
CA THR A 19 -4.12 16.74 6.89
C THR A 19 -3.11 17.19 7.95
N LYS A 20 -3.26 16.76 9.21
CA LYS A 20 -2.29 17.02 10.28
C LYS A 20 -1.09 16.08 10.15
N TRP A 21 -0.37 16.17 9.02
CA TRP A 21 0.62 15.19 8.56
C TRP A 21 1.67 14.81 9.60
N ASP A 22 2.17 15.76 10.38
CA ASP A 22 3.20 15.49 11.40
C ASP A 22 2.64 14.78 12.65
N LEU A 23 1.31 14.81 12.84
CA LEU A 23 0.61 14.26 14.00
C LEU A 23 -0.07 12.91 13.69
N ILE A 24 -0.36 12.59 12.43
CA ILE A 24 -0.99 11.31 12.04
C ILE A 24 -0.29 10.11 12.69
N GLY A 25 -1.01 9.31 13.48
CA GLY A 25 -0.42 8.17 14.17
C GLY A 25 0.54 8.47 15.32
N ARG A 26 0.60 9.73 15.79
CA ARG A 26 1.47 10.19 16.88
C ARG A 26 0.63 10.93 17.93
N SER A 27 1.02 10.83 19.20
CA SER A 27 0.40 11.62 20.28
C SER A 27 0.87 13.07 20.30
N GLN A 28 2.06 13.33 19.77
CA GLN A 28 2.67 14.66 19.68
C GLN A 28 3.66 14.70 18.52
N VAL A 29 3.88 15.90 17.95
CA VAL A 29 4.91 16.10 16.91
C VAL A 29 6.31 15.94 17.54
N PRO A 30 7.22 15.12 16.95
CA PRO A 30 8.57 14.92 17.48
C PRO A 30 9.39 16.20 17.57
N ILE A 31 10.28 16.31 18.56
CA ILE A 31 11.13 17.50 18.77
C ILE A 31 11.99 17.80 17.54
N SER A 32 12.57 16.76 16.90
CA SER A 32 13.38 16.89 15.68
C SER A 32 12.60 17.38 14.46
N VAL A 33 11.28 17.19 14.46
CA VAL A 33 10.36 17.67 13.43
C VAL A 33 9.94 19.11 13.76
N LYS A 34 9.61 19.40 15.02
CA LYS A 34 9.32 20.77 15.51
C LYS A 34 10.49 21.73 15.27
N SER A 35 11.73 21.29 15.52
CA SER A 35 12.93 22.13 15.34
C SER A 35 13.18 22.57 13.89
N ARG A 36 12.53 21.92 12.91
CA ARG A 36 12.61 22.23 11.48
C ARG A 36 11.29 22.77 10.91
N GLY A 37 10.40 23.25 11.78
CA GLY A 37 9.13 23.89 11.38
C GLY A 37 7.92 22.96 11.31
N GLY A 38 8.05 21.69 11.70
CA GLY A 38 6.92 20.77 11.78
C GLY A 38 5.94 21.15 12.89
N SER A 39 4.66 20.88 12.68
CA SER A 39 3.58 21.43 13.51
C SER A 39 2.32 20.57 13.51
N GLU A 40 1.38 20.87 14.40
CA GLU A 40 0.05 20.23 14.44
C GLU A 40 -0.96 20.90 13.47
N ARG A 41 -0.48 21.81 12.61
CA ARG A 41 -1.31 22.47 11.59
C ARG A 41 -1.90 21.44 10.62
N GLY A 42 -3.17 21.61 10.31
CA GLY A 42 -3.97 20.77 9.44
C GLY A 42 -5.39 20.66 9.99
N GLU A 43 -6.26 20.00 9.25
CA GLU A 43 -7.67 19.83 9.59
C GLU A 43 -8.13 18.40 9.30
N GLU A 44 -9.33 18.06 9.78
CA GLU A 44 -10.00 16.81 9.48
C GLU A 44 -11.06 17.10 8.42
N ILE A 45 -10.81 16.70 7.18
CA ILE A 45 -11.72 16.89 6.06
C ILE A 45 -12.75 15.75 6.11
N LEU A 46 -13.96 16.05 6.58
CA LEU A 46 -14.98 15.03 6.85
C LEU A 46 -15.82 14.65 5.62
N THR A 47 -15.83 15.49 4.60
CA THR A 47 -16.54 15.28 3.33
C THR A 47 -15.51 15.21 2.21
N PRO A 48 -15.56 14.23 1.30
CA PRO A 48 -14.69 14.19 0.14
C PRO A 48 -14.76 15.51 -0.63
N SER A 49 -13.62 16.16 -0.80
CA SER A 49 -13.51 17.44 -1.49
C SER A 49 -12.39 17.37 -2.52
N LEU A 50 -12.51 18.16 -3.58
CA LEU A 50 -11.42 18.30 -4.56
C LEU A 50 -10.18 18.81 -3.83
N ILE A 51 -9.03 18.21 -4.14
CA ILE A 51 -7.75 18.80 -3.73
C ILE A 51 -7.59 20.11 -4.51
N THR A 52 -7.97 21.24 -3.93
CA THR A 52 -7.87 22.59 -4.54
C THR A 52 -6.48 23.19 -4.41
N MET A 53 -5.44 22.36 -4.35
CA MET A 53 -4.08 22.78 -4.01
C MET A 53 -3.30 22.99 -5.28
N GLU A 54 -2.85 24.24 -5.52
CA GLU A 54 -1.81 24.81 -6.42
C GLU A 54 -1.32 24.02 -7.66
N THR A 55 -2.07 23.01 -8.07
CA THR A 55 -2.02 22.33 -9.34
C THR A 55 -2.91 23.14 -10.28
N PRO A 56 -2.65 23.13 -11.59
CA PRO A 56 -3.54 23.77 -12.55
C PRO A 56 -4.99 23.34 -12.26
N LYS A 57 -5.96 24.27 -12.27
CA LYS A 57 -7.38 24.02 -11.90
C LYS A 57 -8.05 22.87 -12.70
N ASP A 58 -7.36 22.31 -13.68
CA ASP A 58 -7.79 21.24 -14.57
C ASP A 58 -6.77 20.09 -14.64
N ALA A 59 -5.92 19.90 -13.63
CA ALA A 59 -4.98 18.78 -13.59
C ALA A 59 -5.73 17.44 -13.48
N PHE A 60 -5.46 16.53 -14.41
CA PHE A 60 -5.97 15.16 -14.41
C PHE A 60 -4.88 14.21 -13.93
N PHE A 61 -5.29 13.26 -13.09
CA PHE A 61 -4.43 12.27 -12.48
C PHE A 61 -4.79 10.88 -12.96
N SER A 62 -3.76 10.12 -13.33
CA SER A 62 -3.85 8.72 -13.76
C SER A 62 -3.77 7.74 -12.60
N GLY A 63 -3.28 8.19 -11.42
CA GLY A 63 -3.28 7.34 -10.23
C GLY A 63 -3.05 8.05 -8.90
N VAL A 64 -3.56 7.45 -7.83
CA VAL A 64 -3.42 7.92 -6.44
C VAL A 64 -2.87 6.80 -5.56
N TYR A 65 -1.82 7.09 -4.79
CA TYR A 65 -1.09 6.07 -4.05
C TYR A 65 -0.79 6.53 -2.64
N SER A 66 -1.02 5.64 -1.69
CA SER A 66 -0.70 5.77 -0.26
C SER A 66 -0.62 4.36 0.30
N GLY A 67 -0.13 4.20 1.53
CA GLY A 67 -0.04 2.88 2.17
C GLY A 67 -0.64 2.86 3.57
N PRO A 68 -0.96 1.66 4.09
CA PRO A 68 -1.61 1.48 5.39
C PRO A 68 -0.83 2.04 6.58
N CYS A 69 0.46 2.30 6.39
CA CYS A 69 1.37 2.85 7.39
C CYS A 69 1.89 4.25 7.05
N SER A 70 1.47 4.84 5.92
CA SER A 70 2.04 6.08 5.40
C SER A 70 1.26 7.30 5.88
N ALA A 71 1.96 8.36 6.25
CA ALA A 71 1.37 9.69 6.45
C ALA A 71 1.71 10.63 5.27
N HIS A 72 1.85 10.07 4.07
CA HIS A 72 2.14 10.76 2.82
C HIS A 72 1.49 9.99 1.67
N ALA A 73 1.27 10.69 0.55
CA ALA A 73 0.68 10.15 -0.65
C ALA A 73 1.42 10.64 -1.90
N ILE A 74 1.32 9.85 -2.98
CA ILE A 74 1.84 10.15 -4.31
C ILE A 74 0.67 10.20 -5.29
N LEU A 75 0.64 11.25 -6.09
CA LEU A 75 -0.31 11.44 -7.19
C LEU A 75 0.47 11.37 -8.50
N ILE A 76 -0.04 10.64 -9.49
CA ILE A 76 0.56 10.58 -10.82
C ILE A 76 -0.37 11.30 -11.79
N ASP A 77 0.14 12.30 -12.51
CA ASP A 77 -0.65 13.03 -13.51
C ASP A 77 -0.80 12.24 -14.83
N SER A 78 -1.57 12.77 -15.77
CA SER A 78 -1.77 12.16 -17.09
C SER A 78 -0.50 12.11 -17.97
N ASP A 79 0.50 12.91 -17.64
CA ASP A 79 1.78 12.96 -18.38
C ASP A 79 2.81 11.97 -17.81
N GLY A 80 2.52 11.38 -16.64
CA GLY A 80 3.41 10.46 -15.95
C GLY A 80 4.37 11.14 -14.98
N ASN A 81 4.11 12.38 -14.55
CA ASN A 81 4.86 13.01 -13.47
C ASN A 81 4.26 12.63 -12.10
N ALA A 82 5.14 12.41 -11.14
CA ALA A 82 4.75 12.13 -9.76
C ALA A 82 4.79 13.40 -8.90
N TRP A 83 3.77 13.53 -8.04
CA TRP A 83 3.58 14.64 -7.11
C TRP A 83 3.35 14.10 -5.72
N GLY A 84 4.13 14.57 -4.74
CA GLY A 84 4.07 14.13 -3.36
C GLY A 84 3.35 15.13 -2.46
N ILE A 85 2.60 14.61 -1.49
CA ILE A 85 1.95 15.42 -0.45
C ILE A 85 2.06 14.69 0.89
N GLY A 86 2.20 15.45 1.97
CA GLY A 86 2.17 14.98 3.35
C GLY A 86 3.52 14.98 4.05
N ARG A 87 3.70 14.04 4.99
CA ARG A 87 4.88 13.95 5.87
C ARG A 87 6.15 13.65 5.07
N ASN A 88 7.25 14.31 5.42
CA ASN A 88 8.54 14.17 4.74
C ASN A 88 9.75 14.17 5.71
N ASP A 89 9.55 13.71 6.94
CA ASP A 89 10.57 13.76 8.00
C ASP A 89 11.77 12.84 7.78
N ASN A 90 11.70 11.94 6.80
CA ASN A 90 12.78 11.05 6.34
C ASN A 90 13.09 11.18 4.84
N GLY A 91 12.59 12.22 4.16
CA GLY A 91 12.84 12.41 2.72
C GLY A 91 11.99 11.53 1.81
N GLN A 92 10.89 10.97 2.33
CA GLN A 92 9.96 10.11 1.58
C GLN A 92 9.25 10.82 0.41
N LEU A 93 9.35 12.15 0.31
CA LEU A 93 8.89 12.92 -0.84
C LEU A 93 10.02 13.36 -1.80
N ALA A 94 11.24 12.81 -1.65
CA ALA A 94 12.38 13.09 -2.53
C ALA A 94 12.74 14.58 -2.72
N HIS A 95 12.47 15.41 -1.71
CA HIS A 95 12.86 16.82 -1.72
C HIS A 95 14.13 17.06 -0.91
N ALA A 96 14.91 18.07 -1.30
CA ALA A 96 16.14 18.46 -0.61
C ALA A 96 15.93 18.87 0.87
N SER A 97 14.70 19.24 1.24
CA SER A 97 14.30 19.55 2.61
C SER A 97 13.48 18.41 3.20
N LEU A 98 13.60 18.24 4.52
CA LEU A 98 12.78 17.32 5.33
C LEU A 98 11.50 17.96 5.87
N ALA A 99 11.17 19.16 5.38
CA ALA A 99 9.88 19.78 5.63
C ALA A 99 8.77 18.99 4.93
N ARG A 100 7.64 18.83 5.61
CA ARG A 100 6.42 18.26 5.03
C ARG A 100 5.93 19.11 3.84
N CYS A 101 5.17 18.49 2.96
CA CYS A 101 4.52 19.18 1.84
C CYS A 101 3.01 19.25 2.09
N ASP A 102 2.50 20.46 2.36
CA ASP A 102 1.06 20.69 2.55
C ASP A 102 0.32 20.85 1.20
N ALA A 103 1.04 20.93 0.08
CA ALA A 103 0.50 20.93 -1.28
C ALA A 103 1.32 19.97 -2.16
N PRO A 104 0.76 19.45 -3.27
CA PRO A 104 1.47 18.56 -4.17
C PRO A 104 2.76 19.18 -4.72
N SER A 105 3.88 18.50 -4.55
CA SER A 105 5.19 18.93 -5.05
C SER A 105 5.86 17.83 -5.87
N GLN A 106 6.47 18.19 -6.99
CA GLN A 106 6.93 17.21 -7.97
C GLN A 106 8.15 16.41 -7.47
N LEU A 107 8.09 15.08 -7.62
CA LEU A 107 9.21 14.17 -7.43
C LEU A 107 9.95 14.01 -8.75
N VAL A 108 11.20 14.48 -8.82
CA VAL A 108 11.95 14.56 -10.07
C VAL A 108 12.87 13.35 -10.23
N LEU A 109 12.70 12.62 -11.34
CA LEU A 109 13.59 11.52 -11.74
C LEU A 109 15.03 12.00 -11.94
N PRO A 110 16.05 11.16 -11.66
CA PRO A 110 17.42 11.50 -11.99
C PRO A 110 17.58 11.80 -13.49
N VAL A 111 18.49 12.73 -13.83
CA VAL A 111 18.65 13.26 -15.20
C VAL A 111 18.77 12.18 -16.27
N ALA A 112 19.41 11.05 -15.96
CA ALA A 112 19.57 9.92 -16.87
C ALA A 112 18.25 9.23 -17.27
N TYR A 113 17.18 9.45 -16.49
CA TYR A 113 15.87 8.82 -16.63
C TYR A 113 14.74 9.83 -16.82
N LYS A 114 15.08 11.10 -17.10
CA LYS A 114 14.10 12.20 -17.20
C LYS A 114 13.01 12.02 -18.28
N SER A 115 13.23 11.11 -19.22
CA SER A 115 12.28 10.80 -20.31
C SER A 115 11.32 9.66 -19.97
N GLU A 116 11.57 8.92 -18.89
CA GLU A 116 10.68 7.85 -18.43
C GLU A 116 9.48 8.45 -17.69
N LYS A 117 8.35 7.75 -17.75
CA LYS A 117 7.12 8.14 -17.09
C LYS A 117 6.89 7.29 -15.86
N ILE A 118 6.46 7.89 -14.75
CA ILE A 118 6.01 7.13 -13.59
C ILE A 118 4.61 6.56 -13.90
N VAL A 119 4.45 5.25 -13.74
CA VAL A 119 3.17 4.54 -14.00
C VAL A 119 2.55 3.97 -12.74
N SER A 120 3.33 3.79 -11.68
CA SER A 120 2.84 3.29 -10.39
C SER A 120 3.73 3.77 -9.24
N ALA A 121 3.16 3.85 -8.04
CA ALA A 121 3.87 4.19 -6.83
C ALA A 121 3.39 3.33 -5.65
N SER A 122 4.20 3.25 -4.60
CA SER A 122 3.80 2.60 -3.35
C SER A 122 4.49 3.25 -2.16
N CYS A 123 3.74 3.46 -1.08
CA CYS A 123 4.18 4.20 0.10
C CYS A 123 4.30 3.27 1.31
N GLY A 124 5.50 3.15 1.85
CA GLY A 124 5.73 2.50 3.13
C GLY A 124 5.52 3.46 4.30
N ARG A 125 6.02 3.10 5.48
CA ARG A 125 5.87 3.98 6.67
C ARG A 125 6.59 5.32 6.48
N THR A 126 7.82 5.25 5.99
CA THR A 126 8.73 6.40 5.84
C THR A 126 9.55 6.31 4.56
N HIS A 127 9.10 5.53 3.56
CA HIS A 127 9.74 5.42 2.26
C HIS A 127 8.72 5.33 1.12
N THR A 128 9.18 5.63 -0.08
CA THR A 128 8.37 5.63 -1.30
C THR A 128 9.09 4.83 -2.37
N LEU A 129 8.31 4.07 -3.15
CA LEU A 129 8.74 3.39 -4.37
C LEU A 129 7.98 3.99 -5.55
N MET A 130 8.65 4.13 -6.69
CA MET A 130 8.04 4.55 -7.95
C MET A 130 8.54 3.67 -9.09
N LEU A 131 7.60 3.18 -9.89
CA LEU A 131 7.83 2.34 -11.04
C LEU A 131 7.64 3.15 -12.32
N THR A 132 8.58 3.03 -13.25
CA THR A 132 8.51 3.66 -14.56
C THR A 132 7.90 2.75 -15.62
N ASP A 133 7.46 3.32 -16.73
CA ASP A 133 7.00 2.62 -17.94
C ASP A 133 8.07 1.70 -18.55
N GLU A 134 9.35 2.00 -18.34
CA GLU A 134 10.47 1.16 -18.77
C GLU A 134 10.80 -0.01 -17.81
N GLY A 135 10.08 -0.11 -16.69
CA GLY A 135 10.28 -1.15 -15.68
C GLY A 135 11.40 -0.85 -14.68
N ASN A 136 11.89 0.40 -14.63
CA ASN A 136 12.85 0.83 -13.61
C ASN A 136 12.12 1.22 -12.32
N VAL A 137 12.74 0.93 -11.17
CA VAL A 137 12.21 1.34 -9.87
C VAL A 137 13.13 2.36 -9.22
N PHE A 138 12.53 3.42 -8.69
CA PHE A 138 13.19 4.44 -7.90
C PHE A 138 12.62 4.46 -6.49
N ALA A 139 13.46 4.78 -5.52
CA ALA A 139 13.09 4.81 -4.11
C ALA A 139 13.71 6.02 -3.39
N CYS A 140 13.01 6.51 -2.36
CA CYS A 140 13.46 7.58 -1.47
C CYS A 140 12.86 7.40 -0.08
N GLY A 141 13.34 8.17 0.89
CA GLY A 141 12.93 8.07 2.28
C GLY A 141 13.93 7.33 3.16
N SER A 142 13.42 6.69 4.21
CA SER A 142 14.26 5.92 5.13
C SER A 142 14.82 4.65 4.51
N ASN A 143 16.11 4.40 4.76
CA ASN A 143 16.85 3.20 4.38
C ASN A 143 17.52 2.51 5.59
N LEU A 144 17.03 2.73 6.82
CA LEU A 144 17.60 2.15 8.05
C LEU A 144 17.55 0.62 8.08
N GLU A 145 16.61 0.02 7.36
CA GLU A 145 16.42 -1.42 7.26
C GLU A 145 16.86 -1.96 5.89
N GLY A 146 17.32 -1.08 4.98
CA GLY A 146 17.62 -1.44 3.58
C GLY A 146 16.38 -1.45 2.68
N GLN A 147 15.24 -0.93 3.15
CA GLN A 147 13.94 -1.04 2.49
C GLN A 147 13.86 -0.37 1.11
N LEU A 148 14.80 0.51 0.78
CA LEU A 148 14.88 1.12 -0.55
C LEU A 148 15.46 0.15 -1.59
N GLY A 149 16.23 -0.87 -1.20
CA GLY A 149 16.84 -1.79 -2.15
C GLY A 149 17.92 -1.16 -3.04
N ILE A 150 18.52 -0.04 -2.63
CA ILE A 150 19.48 0.74 -3.43
C ILE A 150 20.95 0.29 -3.24
N GLY A 151 21.18 -0.73 -2.40
CA GLY A 151 22.50 -1.15 -1.96
C GLY A 151 23.17 -0.12 -1.04
N GLY A 152 24.48 -0.31 -0.80
CA GLY A 152 25.30 0.66 -0.07
C GLY A 152 24.98 0.80 1.42
N ALA A 153 25.34 1.96 1.98
CA ALA A 153 25.17 2.28 3.39
C ALA A 153 23.69 2.54 3.74
N LEU A 154 23.32 2.16 4.97
CA LEU A 154 22.00 2.44 5.53
C LEU A 154 21.96 3.91 5.95
N ASP A 155 20.90 4.62 5.54
CA ASP A 155 20.74 6.06 5.75
C ASP A 155 19.29 6.33 6.17
N PRO A 156 19.03 7.12 7.23
CA PRO A 156 17.68 7.45 7.64
C PRO A 156 16.92 8.36 6.67
N ASP A 157 17.61 9.15 5.83
CA ASP A 157 17.02 10.32 5.16
C ASP A 157 17.47 10.46 3.69
N ILE A 158 17.07 9.53 2.81
CA ILE A 158 17.36 9.63 1.36
C ILE A 158 16.41 10.63 0.68
N CYS A 159 16.88 11.87 0.56
CA CYS A 159 16.14 13.04 0.08
C CYS A 159 16.11 13.22 -1.46
N SER A 160 16.36 12.16 -2.23
CA SER A 160 16.29 12.18 -3.70
C SER A 160 16.00 10.77 -4.22
N LEU A 161 15.42 10.67 -5.42
CA LEU A 161 15.14 9.38 -6.03
C LEU A 161 16.43 8.63 -6.38
N LYS A 162 16.57 7.43 -5.85
CA LYS A 162 17.68 6.51 -6.12
C LYS A 162 17.15 5.27 -6.81
N LYS A 163 17.85 4.82 -7.86
CA LYS A 163 17.48 3.61 -8.59
C LYS A 163 17.69 2.38 -7.70
N VAL A 164 16.67 1.52 -7.64
CA VAL A 164 16.70 0.23 -6.94
C VAL A 164 17.57 -0.76 -7.71
N GLN A 165 18.40 -1.54 -7.00
CA GLN A 165 19.34 -2.50 -7.59
C GLN A 165 18.71 -3.88 -7.82
N VAL A 166 17.65 -3.93 -8.63
CA VAL A 166 17.02 -5.19 -9.04
C VAL A 166 17.55 -5.68 -10.39
N THR A 167 17.55 -7.00 -10.59
CA THR A 167 18.26 -7.66 -11.70
C THR A 167 17.47 -7.76 -13.01
N GLU A 168 16.19 -7.39 -12.99
CA GLU A 168 15.30 -7.45 -14.15
C GLU A 168 14.30 -6.28 -14.14
N LYS A 169 13.56 -6.10 -15.23
CA LYS A 169 12.47 -5.11 -15.29
C LYS A 169 11.35 -5.50 -14.32
N ILE A 170 10.80 -4.51 -13.64
CA ILE A 170 9.71 -4.68 -12.68
C ILE A 170 8.37 -4.35 -13.32
N VAL A 171 7.34 -5.12 -12.97
CA VAL A 171 5.96 -4.95 -13.45
C VAL A 171 4.99 -4.62 -12.33
N ASP A 172 5.36 -4.85 -11.07
CA ASP A 172 4.56 -4.43 -9.91
C ASP A 172 5.42 -4.19 -8.66
N ILE A 173 4.99 -3.24 -7.83
CA ILE A 173 5.71 -2.81 -6.63
C ILE A 173 4.77 -2.69 -5.44
N SER A 174 5.26 -3.02 -4.25
CA SER A 174 4.52 -2.75 -3.01
C SER A 174 5.45 -2.53 -1.82
N ALA A 175 5.24 -1.43 -1.11
CA ALA A 175 5.95 -1.07 0.10
C ALA A 175 5.14 -1.48 1.34
N GLY A 176 5.77 -2.25 2.23
CA GLY A 176 5.25 -2.48 3.57
C GLY A 176 5.78 -1.44 4.56
N GLY A 177 5.69 -1.73 5.86
CA GLY A 177 6.14 -0.78 6.89
C GLY A 177 7.61 -0.39 6.76
N GLU A 178 8.49 -1.40 6.73
CA GLU A 178 9.97 -1.23 6.68
C GLU A 178 10.62 -2.24 5.71
N PHE A 179 9.88 -2.60 4.67
CA PHE A 179 10.32 -3.52 3.62
C PHE A 179 9.61 -3.20 2.31
N SER A 180 10.12 -3.75 1.21
CA SER A 180 9.62 -3.57 -0.14
C SER A 180 9.60 -4.91 -0.86
N VAL A 181 8.61 -5.10 -1.71
CA VAL A 181 8.46 -6.27 -2.57
C VAL A 181 8.28 -5.83 -4.02
N PHE A 182 8.94 -6.52 -4.93
CA PHE A 182 8.97 -6.23 -6.36
C PHE A 182 8.63 -7.50 -7.14
N VAL A 183 7.80 -7.36 -8.17
CA VAL A 183 7.48 -8.43 -9.12
C VAL A 183 8.16 -8.14 -10.45
N GLY A 184 9.03 -9.04 -10.89
CA GLY A 184 9.74 -8.93 -12.17
C GLY A 184 8.89 -9.36 -13.36
N GLU A 185 9.30 -8.96 -14.57
CA GLU A 185 8.65 -9.37 -15.83
C GLU A 185 8.64 -10.90 -16.02
N SER A 186 9.61 -11.60 -15.44
CA SER A 186 9.68 -13.07 -15.42
C SER A 186 8.67 -13.72 -14.45
N GLY A 187 7.90 -12.94 -13.70
CA GLY A 187 7.05 -13.42 -12.60
C GLY A 187 7.83 -13.74 -11.32
N ALA A 188 9.13 -13.48 -11.27
CA ALA A 188 9.93 -13.62 -10.06
C ALA A 188 9.59 -12.54 -9.02
N VAL A 189 9.66 -12.92 -7.74
CA VAL A 189 9.43 -12.01 -6.61
C VAL A 189 10.76 -11.67 -5.95
N TYR A 190 10.98 -10.40 -5.65
CA TYR A 190 12.15 -9.88 -4.95
C TYR A 190 11.72 -9.09 -3.71
N SER A 191 12.56 -9.08 -2.67
CA SER A 191 12.30 -8.30 -1.45
C SER A 191 13.54 -7.64 -0.89
N ALA A 192 13.36 -6.47 -0.26
CA ALA A 192 14.40 -5.71 0.42
C ALA A 192 13.85 -5.11 1.73
N GLY A 193 14.72 -4.81 2.69
CA GLY A 193 14.35 -4.21 3.98
C GLY A 193 14.48 -5.15 5.18
N SER A 194 13.61 -4.94 6.17
CA SER A 194 13.61 -5.67 7.46
C SER A 194 13.13 -7.11 7.31
N GLY A 195 13.88 -8.05 7.89
CA GLY A 195 13.55 -9.47 8.00
C GLY A 195 12.83 -9.88 9.29
N GLN A 196 12.44 -8.94 10.15
CA GLN A 196 12.03 -9.20 11.54
C GLN A 196 11.03 -10.35 11.74
N TYR A 197 9.96 -10.40 10.94
CA TYR A 197 8.89 -11.41 11.01
C TYR A 197 8.91 -12.35 9.79
N GLY A 198 10.04 -12.39 9.07
CA GLY A 198 10.13 -13.11 7.80
C GLY A 198 9.39 -12.44 6.65
N GLN A 199 9.01 -11.16 6.74
CA GLN A 199 8.29 -10.44 5.69
C GLN A 199 9.06 -10.34 4.35
N LEU A 200 10.35 -10.65 4.33
CA LEU A 200 11.14 -10.80 3.12
C LEU A 200 10.86 -12.11 2.35
N GLY A 201 10.26 -13.12 2.97
CA GLY A 201 9.88 -14.38 2.30
C GLY A 201 11.05 -15.33 1.99
N ILE A 202 12.25 -15.06 2.52
CA ILE A 202 13.47 -15.81 2.20
C ILE A 202 13.78 -16.95 3.18
N GLY A 203 12.82 -17.36 4.01
CA GLY A 203 12.91 -18.52 4.91
C GLY A 203 13.68 -18.30 6.20
N LYS A 204 14.08 -17.06 6.51
CA LYS A 204 14.80 -16.71 7.75
C LYS A 204 14.52 -15.27 8.17
N THR A 205 14.56 -15.03 9.48
CA THR A 205 14.49 -13.68 10.07
C THR A 205 15.88 -13.06 10.27
N GLY A 206 16.91 -13.90 10.37
CA GLY A 206 18.27 -13.51 10.76
C GLY A 206 18.35 -12.93 12.17
N GLU A 207 17.45 -13.38 13.05
CA GLU A 207 17.45 -13.03 14.46
C GLU A 207 18.79 -13.38 15.13
N ARG A 208 19.37 -12.40 15.83
CA ARG A 208 20.61 -12.56 16.61
C ARG A 208 20.59 -11.66 17.83
N ILE A 209 21.11 -12.17 18.95
CA ILE A 209 21.27 -11.40 20.19
C ILE A 209 22.52 -10.53 20.07
N LEU A 210 22.37 -9.21 20.21
CA LEU A 210 23.50 -8.28 20.25
C LEU A 210 24.05 -8.14 21.67
N THR A 211 23.18 -7.92 22.65
CA THR A 211 23.54 -7.75 24.08
C THR A 211 22.30 -7.92 24.92
N GLY A 212 22.32 -8.73 25.99
CA GLY A 212 21.29 -8.82 27.05
C GLY A 212 19.83 -8.90 26.59
N ASN A 213 19.27 -7.74 26.19
CA ASN A 213 17.88 -7.53 25.77
C ASN A 213 17.73 -6.90 24.36
N LYS A 214 18.81 -6.74 23.58
CA LYS A 214 18.78 -6.19 22.22
C LYS A 214 18.92 -7.30 21.18
N THR A 215 17.87 -7.47 20.40
CA THR A 215 17.84 -8.40 19.26
C THR A 215 17.98 -7.60 17.96
N ALA A 216 18.75 -8.13 17.02
CA ALA A 216 18.83 -7.63 15.66
C ALA A 216 18.29 -8.67 14.69
N PHE A 217 17.80 -8.19 13.56
CA PHE A 217 17.27 -9.01 12.48
C PHE A 217 18.06 -8.77 11.19
N LEU A 218 17.82 -9.61 10.19
CA LEU A 218 18.37 -9.44 8.86
C LEU A 218 17.85 -8.15 8.23
N LYS A 219 18.76 -7.41 7.60
CA LYS A 219 18.48 -6.23 6.79
C LYS A 219 18.99 -6.52 5.39
N GLN A 220 18.13 -6.44 4.38
CA GLN A 220 18.52 -6.64 2.99
C GLN A 220 18.50 -5.31 2.25
N SER A 221 19.67 -4.72 2.03
CA SER A 221 19.81 -3.44 1.30
C SER A 221 19.77 -3.60 -0.21
N THR A 222 19.81 -4.83 -0.73
CA THR A 222 19.62 -5.15 -2.15
C THR A 222 18.45 -6.13 -2.31
N PRO A 223 17.59 -5.96 -3.33
CA PRO A 223 16.50 -6.87 -3.62
C PRO A 223 17.00 -8.31 -3.76
N THR A 224 16.54 -9.17 -2.86
CA THR A 224 16.86 -10.60 -2.87
C THR A 224 15.69 -11.38 -3.44
N ARG A 225 15.98 -12.32 -4.36
CA ARG A 225 14.96 -13.18 -4.96
C ARG A 225 14.33 -14.11 -3.91
N VAL A 226 13.00 -14.16 -3.89
CA VAL A 226 12.20 -15.07 -3.06
C VAL A 226 12.16 -16.44 -3.75
N ALA A 227 13.19 -17.26 -3.51
CA ALA A 227 13.51 -18.42 -4.34
C ALA A 227 12.46 -19.55 -4.37
N ILE A 228 11.60 -19.63 -3.35
CA ILE A 228 10.60 -20.70 -3.15
C ILE A 228 9.20 -20.30 -3.67
N PHE A 229 9.01 -19.05 -4.12
CA PHE A 229 7.73 -18.64 -4.70
C PHE A 229 7.34 -19.57 -5.87
N GLY A 230 6.11 -20.07 -5.85
CA GLY A 230 5.57 -20.92 -6.92
C GLY A 230 6.09 -22.36 -6.95
N LYS A 231 7.05 -22.73 -6.10
CA LYS A 231 7.59 -24.10 -6.05
C LYS A 231 6.71 -24.99 -5.17
N GLN A 232 5.72 -25.64 -5.75
CA GLN A 232 5.00 -26.77 -5.15
C GLN A 232 5.23 -28.05 -5.99
N ASP A 233 4.98 -29.21 -5.40
CA ASP A 233 5.52 -30.54 -5.74
C ASP A 233 5.25 -31.11 -7.15
N SER A 234 4.70 -30.40 -8.14
CA SER A 234 4.64 -30.87 -9.55
C SER A 234 3.98 -29.95 -10.58
N ASP A 235 3.29 -28.88 -10.18
CA ASP A 235 2.61 -27.99 -11.12
C ASP A 235 3.59 -26.98 -11.72
N GLY A 236 3.39 -26.63 -13.00
CA GLY A 236 4.30 -25.80 -13.80
C GLY A 236 4.66 -24.44 -13.21
N GLU A 237 5.46 -23.65 -13.94
CA GLU A 237 5.93 -22.36 -13.45
C GLU A 237 4.76 -21.44 -13.05
N VAL A 238 4.68 -21.09 -11.76
CA VAL A 238 3.71 -20.13 -11.21
C VAL A 238 4.33 -18.74 -11.27
N LEU A 239 3.64 -17.81 -11.95
CA LEU A 239 4.16 -16.46 -12.18
C LEU A 239 3.43 -15.45 -11.30
N ALA A 240 4.17 -14.67 -10.51
CA ALA A 240 3.57 -13.56 -9.77
C ALA A 240 3.08 -12.48 -10.74
N LYS A 241 1.90 -11.91 -10.45
CA LYS A 241 1.28 -10.86 -11.26
C LYS A 241 1.02 -9.58 -10.49
N LYS A 242 0.55 -9.70 -9.24
CA LYS A 242 0.30 -8.54 -8.37
C LYS A 242 0.84 -8.76 -6.97
N VAL A 243 1.22 -7.68 -6.30
CA VAL A 243 1.69 -7.69 -4.92
C VAL A 243 0.98 -6.62 -4.09
N ALA A 244 0.64 -6.96 -2.84
CA ALA A 244 0.13 -6.02 -1.86
C ALA A 244 0.78 -6.25 -0.49
N CYS A 245 1.28 -5.20 0.16
CA CYS A 245 1.96 -5.28 1.44
C CYS A 245 1.16 -4.54 2.51
N GLY A 246 1.01 -5.18 3.68
CA GLY A 246 0.60 -4.49 4.88
C GLY A 246 1.79 -4.02 5.71
N GLY A 247 1.58 -3.80 7.01
CA GLY A 247 2.66 -3.32 7.88
C GLY A 247 3.85 -4.26 7.94
N ASN A 248 3.59 -5.57 8.07
CA ASN A 248 4.63 -6.61 8.25
C ASN A 248 4.30 -7.93 7.53
N HIS A 249 3.49 -7.89 6.47
CA HIS A 249 3.14 -9.07 5.69
C HIS A 249 2.96 -8.71 4.23
N ALA A 250 3.08 -9.70 3.34
CA ALA A 250 2.89 -9.54 1.91
C ALA A 250 1.85 -10.54 1.39
N LEU A 251 1.14 -10.12 0.35
CA LEU A 251 0.24 -10.91 -0.46
C LEU A 251 0.75 -10.88 -1.90
N VAL A 252 0.70 -12.02 -2.60
CA VAL A 252 0.96 -12.09 -4.05
C VAL A 252 -0.19 -12.82 -4.72
N LEU A 253 -0.68 -12.25 -5.81
CA LEU A 253 -1.60 -12.88 -6.74
C LEU A 253 -0.80 -13.45 -7.91
N ASP A 254 -0.96 -14.74 -8.19
CA ASP A 254 -0.35 -15.39 -9.33
C ASP A 254 -1.25 -15.38 -10.58
N ASP A 255 -0.68 -15.86 -11.69
CA ASP A 255 -1.32 -16.00 -13.00
C ASP A 255 -2.46 -17.02 -13.06
N ASN A 256 -2.60 -17.85 -12.03
CA ASN A 256 -3.68 -18.83 -11.89
C ASN A 256 -4.82 -18.31 -10.99
N GLY A 257 -4.74 -17.05 -10.55
CA GLY A 257 -5.72 -16.43 -9.66
C GLY A 257 -5.65 -16.97 -8.23
N LYS A 258 -4.50 -17.51 -7.81
CA LYS A 258 -4.26 -17.97 -6.44
C LYS A 258 -3.48 -16.92 -5.65
N VAL A 259 -3.73 -16.89 -4.35
CA VAL A 259 -3.13 -15.91 -3.44
C VAL A 259 -2.15 -16.61 -2.52
N TRP A 260 -0.98 -16.00 -2.39
CA TRP A 260 0.10 -16.40 -1.52
C TRP A 260 0.32 -15.35 -0.45
N SER A 261 0.70 -15.74 0.76
CA SER A 261 0.99 -14.82 1.85
C SER A 261 2.13 -15.28 2.73
N TRP A 262 2.86 -14.32 3.30
CA TRP A 262 3.94 -14.56 4.26
C TRP A 262 4.24 -13.31 5.10
N GLY A 263 5.11 -13.46 6.10
CA GLY A 263 5.49 -12.44 7.07
C GLY A 263 4.85 -12.68 8.44
N PHE A 264 4.50 -11.60 9.12
CA PHE A 264 3.91 -11.65 10.46
C PHE A 264 2.51 -12.27 10.45
N GLY A 265 2.32 -13.34 11.22
CA GLY A 265 1.08 -14.10 11.34
C GLY A 265 0.07 -13.52 12.32
N GLY A 266 0.52 -12.63 13.21
CA GLY A 266 -0.31 -12.06 14.26
C GLY A 266 -1.61 -11.45 13.75
N TYR A 267 -2.70 -11.69 14.49
CA TYR A 267 -4.09 -11.39 14.10
C TYR A 267 -4.59 -12.14 12.86
N GLY A 268 -3.91 -13.20 12.41
CA GLY A 268 -4.42 -14.03 11.31
C GLY A 268 -4.34 -13.39 9.94
N ARG A 269 -3.56 -12.30 9.77
CA ARG A 269 -3.44 -11.54 8.51
C ARG A 269 -2.89 -12.34 7.31
N LEU A 270 -2.39 -13.55 7.56
CA LEU A 270 -1.94 -14.48 6.52
C LEU A 270 -3.04 -15.46 6.06
N GLY A 271 -4.13 -15.60 6.80
CA GLY A 271 -5.29 -16.38 6.34
C GLY A 271 -5.10 -17.91 6.38
N HIS A 272 -4.06 -18.41 7.06
CA HIS A 272 -3.75 -19.84 7.14
C HIS A 272 -4.42 -20.57 8.32
N ARG A 273 -5.50 -20.02 8.88
CA ARG A 273 -6.24 -20.54 10.06
C ARG A 273 -5.43 -20.54 11.36
N GLU A 274 -4.27 -19.88 11.37
CA GLU A 274 -3.38 -19.80 12.52
C GLU A 274 -2.66 -18.45 12.56
N PRO A 275 -2.24 -17.97 13.76
CA PRO A 275 -1.56 -16.68 13.90
C PRO A 275 -0.02 -16.78 13.81
N ARG A 276 0.52 -17.89 13.28
CA ARG A 276 1.96 -18.12 13.20
C ARG A 276 2.59 -17.37 12.02
N ASP A 277 3.78 -16.85 12.25
CA ASP A 277 4.60 -16.24 11.20
C ASP A 277 4.95 -17.27 10.14
N VAL A 278 4.96 -16.83 8.88
CA VAL A 278 5.33 -17.67 7.75
C VAL A 278 6.51 -17.01 7.06
N LEU A 279 7.65 -17.70 7.03
CA LEU A 279 8.92 -17.10 6.58
C LEU A 279 9.17 -17.25 5.08
N ILE A 280 8.35 -18.03 4.37
CA ILE A 280 8.37 -18.25 2.92
C ILE A 280 6.95 -18.09 2.36
N PRO A 281 6.75 -17.71 1.10
CA PRO A 281 5.41 -17.64 0.52
C PRO A 281 4.64 -18.95 0.71
N LYS A 282 3.45 -18.87 1.33
CA LYS A 282 2.54 -20.00 1.49
C LYS A 282 1.22 -19.68 0.80
N GLN A 283 0.73 -20.61 0.01
CA GLN A 283 -0.55 -20.45 -0.68
C GLN A 283 -1.71 -20.48 0.31
N ILE A 284 -2.72 -19.64 0.10
CA ILE A 284 -3.90 -19.57 0.97
C ILE A 284 -4.91 -20.63 0.50
N GLU A 285 -5.01 -21.72 1.26
CA GLU A 285 -5.84 -22.90 0.93
C GLU A 285 -7.32 -22.59 0.63
N ALA A 286 -7.85 -21.52 1.24
CA ALA A 286 -9.23 -21.07 1.02
C ALA A 286 -9.53 -20.76 -0.46
N PHE A 287 -8.50 -20.39 -1.24
CA PHE A 287 -8.63 -20.07 -2.67
C PHE A 287 -8.12 -21.18 -3.59
N THR A 288 -7.59 -22.29 -3.05
CA THR A 288 -7.06 -23.42 -3.82
C THR A 288 -8.03 -24.60 -3.87
N THR A 289 -8.70 -24.87 -2.74
CA THR A 289 -9.58 -26.02 -2.55
C THR A 289 -10.78 -26.06 -3.50
N ARG A 290 -11.16 -24.94 -4.09
CA ARG A 290 -12.27 -24.82 -5.02
C ARG A 290 -11.77 -24.28 -6.36
N SER A 291 -11.82 -25.13 -7.39
CA SER A 291 -11.32 -24.81 -8.74
C SER A 291 -11.99 -23.58 -9.38
N HIS A 292 -13.22 -23.24 -8.98
CA HIS A 292 -13.94 -22.07 -9.48
C HIS A 292 -13.51 -20.74 -8.84
N ILE A 293 -12.69 -20.77 -7.78
CA ILE A 293 -12.16 -19.55 -7.16
C ILE A 293 -10.92 -19.12 -7.93
N LYS A 294 -11.03 -17.94 -8.55
CA LYS A 294 -9.96 -17.24 -9.25
C LYS A 294 -10.02 -15.78 -8.81
N ILE A 295 -9.09 -15.40 -7.95
CA ILE A 295 -8.97 -14.04 -7.44
C ILE A 295 -8.44 -13.14 -8.56
N ASP A 296 -8.99 -11.93 -8.67
CA ASP A 296 -8.57 -10.92 -9.65
C ASP A 296 -8.03 -9.64 -9.01
N LEU A 297 -8.24 -9.45 -7.71
CA LEU A 297 -7.74 -8.30 -6.96
C LEU A 297 -7.34 -8.70 -5.55
N ILE A 298 -6.21 -8.15 -5.09
CA ILE A 298 -5.72 -8.26 -3.71
C ILE A 298 -5.45 -6.87 -3.16
N ALA A 299 -5.60 -6.70 -1.84
CA ALA A 299 -5.20 -5.50 -1.14
C ALA A 299 -4.80 -5.84 0.30
N ALA A 300 -4.01 -4.99 0.92
CA ALA A 300 -3.56 -5.16 2.31
C ALA A 300 -3.79 -3.87 3.10
N GLY A 301 -4.32 -4.04 4.31
CA GLY A 301 -4.29 -3.02 5.35
C GLY A 301 -3.08 -3.19 6.26
N ASN A 302 -3.01 -2.42 7.35
CA ASN A 302 -1.88 -2.53 8.27
C ASN A 302 -1.79 -3.94 8.90
N SER A 303 -2.94 -4.51 9.29
CA SER A 303 -3.07 -5.83 9.93
C SER A 303 -4.22 -6.67 9.35
N ALA A 304 -4.71 -6.29 8.17
CA ALA A 304 -5.79 -6.95 7.46
C ALA A 304 -5.39 -7.21 6.01
N SER A 305 -6.11 -8.12 5.37
CA SER A 305 -5.84 -8.61 4.03
C SER A 305 -7.15 -8.82 3.31
N PHE A 306 -7.15 -8.57 2.01
CA PHE A 306 -8.33 -8.60 1.17
C PHE A 306 -8.04 -9.33 -0.14
N ALA A 307 -9.05 -9.99 -0.65
CA ALA A 307 -9.07 -10.55 -2.00
C ALA A 307 -10.48 -10.39 -2.56
N SER A 308 -10.63 -10.15 -3.86
CA SER A 308 -11.93 -10.22 -4.52
C SER A 308 -11.91 -11.02 -5.80
N GLN A 309 -13.09 -11.53 -6.12
CA GLN A 309 -13.39 -12.21 -7.37
C GLN A 309 -14.58 -11.50 -7.99
N SER A 310 -14.32 -10.79 -9.08
CA SER A 310 -15.29 -9.99 -9.83
C SER A 310 -16.39 -10.86 -10.43
N SER A 311 -16.04 -12.06 -10.94
CA SER A 311 -17.01 -12.99 -11.55
C SER A 311 -18.08 -13.51 -10.59
N SER A 312 -17.73 -13.72 -9.32
CA SER A 312 -18.67 -14.12 -8.26
C SER A 312 -19.13 -12.96 -7.39
N LYS A 313 -18.67 -11.73 -7.70
CA LYS A 313 -18.95 -10.50 -6.95
C LYS A 313 -18.79 -10.69 -5.44
N THR A 314 -17.64 -11.25 -5.07
CA THR A 314 -17.32 -11.60 -3.68
C THR A 314 -16.05 -10.91 -3.25
N LEU A 315 -16.11 -10.24 -2.10
CA LEU A 315 -14.97 -9.66 -1.40
C LEU A 315 -14.72 -10.45 -0.11
N TRP A 316 -13.49 -10.90 0.08
CA TRP A 316 -13.04 -11.56 1.29
C TRP A 316 -12.15 -10.63 2.11
N MET A 317 -12.22 -10.80 3.43
CA MET A 317 -11.32 -10.15 4.38
C MET A 317 -10.84 -11.15 5.43
N TRP A 318 -9.56 -11.04 5.78
CA TRP A 318 -8.97 -11.71 6.93
C TRP A 318 -7.98 -10.78 7.64
N GLY A 319 -7.48 -11.20 8.80
CA GLY A 319 -6.77 -10.30 9.68
C GLY A 319 -7.70 -9.53 10.61
N ILE A 320 -7.33 -8.29 10.94
CA ILE A 320 -8.11 -7.42 11.81
C ILE A 320 -8.00 -5.96 11.40
N THR A 321 -9.14 -5.26 11.40
CA THR A 321 -9.23 -3.79 11.26
C THR A 321 -9.60 -3.11 12.57
N LYS A 322 -10.32 -3.80 13.46
CA LYS A 322 -10.67 -3.33 14.80
C LYS A 322 -9.83 -4.02 15.87
N LYS A 323 -8.82 -3.35 16.43
CA LYS A 323 -7.88 -3.94 17.42
C LYS A 323 -8.54 -4.61 18.64
N THR A 324 -9.71 -4.15 19.04
CA THR A 324 -10.48 -4.68 20.19
C THR A 324 -11.48 -5.77 19.81
N GLY A 325 -11.57 -6.14 18.52
CA GLY A 325 -12.46 -7.17 18.02
C GLY A 325 -11.79 -8.54 17.87
N GLU A 326 -12.56 -9.50 17.38
CA GLU A 326 -12.02 -10.79 16.97
C GLU A 326 -11.26 -10.65 15.65
N SER A 327 -10.15 -11.38 15.54
CA SER A 327 -9.39 -11.46 14.31
C SER A 327 -9.85 -12.63 13.46
N ASN A 328 -9.87 -12.43 12.14
CA ASN A 328 -10.20 -13.47 11.19
C ASN A 328 -8.92 -14.22 10.78
N MET A 329 -8.77 -15.45 11.27
CA MET A 329 -7.61 -16.30 10.96
C MET A 329 -7.64 -16.90 9.54
N TYR A 330 -8.76 -16.74 8.83
CA TYR A 330 -8.96 -17.25 7.46
C TYR A 330 -9.84 -16.28 6.66
N PRO A 331 -9.76 -16.28 5.31
CA PRO A 331 -10.59 -15.43 4.46
C PRO A 331 -12.09 -15.64 4.72
N LYS A 332 -12.79 -14.59 5.14
CA LYS A 332 -14.24 -14.57 5.30
C LYS A 332 -14.88 -13.62 4.29
N PRO A 333 -15.96 -14.03 3.59
CA PRO A 333 -16.73 -13.13 2.75
C PRO A 333 -17.30 -11.95 3.57
N ILE A 334 -17.27 -10.76 3.00
CA ILE A 334 -18.01 -9.60 3.50
C ILE A 334 -19.41 -9.65 2.88
N TYR A 335 -20.36 -10.28 3.58
CA TYR A 335 -21.70 -10.52 3.05
C TYR A 335 -22.48 -9.23 2.73
N ASP A 336 -22.23 -8.14 3.47
CA ASP A 336 -22.85 -6.84 3.21
C ASP A 336 -22.49 -6.27 1.81
N LEU A 337 -21.40 -6.76 1.20
CA LEU A 337 -20.92 -6.36 -0.14
C LEU A 337 -21.10 -7.47 -1.19
N GLN A 338 -21.78 -8.56 -0.85
CA GLN A 338 -22.03 -9.63 -1.80
C GLN A 338 -22.93 -9.13 -2.95
N GLY A 339 -22.53 -9.42 -4.18
CA GLY A 339 -23.26 -8.99 -5.38
C GLY A 339 -22.82 -7.65 -5.94
N TRP A 340 -21.87 -6.98 -5.29
CA TRP A 340 -21.20 -5.78 -5.78
C TRP A 340 -19.87 -6.14 -6.45
N THR A 341 -19.57 -5.51 -7.59
CA THR A 341 -18.29 -5.73 -8.29
C THR A 341 -17.24 -4.80 -7.73
N THR A 342 -16.34 -5.33 -6.91
CA THR A 342 -15.23 -4.58 -6.35
C THR A 342 -14.23 -4.20 -7.43
N ARG A 343 -13.94 -2.90 -7.57
CA ARG A 343 -12.97 -2.37 -8.56
C ARG A 343 -11.65 -1.93 -7.91
N SER A 344 -11.71 -1.37 -6.71
CA SER A 344 -10.54 -0.88 -5.99
C SER A 344 -10.76 -0.96 -4.49
N ILE A 345 -9.72 -1.32 -3.73
CA ILE A 345 -9.76 -1.50 -2.27
C ILE A 345 -8.56 -0.78 -1.67
N ALA A 346 -8.79 0.01 -0.63
CA ALA A 346 -7.72 0.52 0.22
C ALA A 346 -8.09 0.37 1.69
N CYS A 347 -7.10 0.06 2.52
CA CYS A 347 -7.28 -0.08 3.96
C CYS A 347 -6.12 0.60 4.67
N GLY A 348 -6.43 1.50 5.60
CA GLY A 348 -5.45 2.13 6.47
C GLY A 348 -5.06 1.20 7.64
N ILE A 349 -4.96 1.80 8.83
CA ILE A 349 -4.78 1.04 10.07
C ILE A 349 -6.04 0.26 10.45
N SER A 350 -7.19 0.91 10.32
CA SER A 350 -8.48 0.39 10.80
C SER A 350 -9.66 0.68 9.87
N SER A 351 -9.57 1.74 9.07
CA SER A 351 -10.60 2.10 8.10
C SER A 351 -10.34 1.43 6.77
N THR A 352 -11.41 1.12 6.05
CA THR A 352 -11.41 0.48 4.74
C THR A 352 -12.34 1.27 3.82
N VAL A 353 -11.91 1.44 2.58
CA VAL A 353 -12.70 2.04 1.50
C VAL A 353 -12.63 1.13 0.28
N VAL A 354 -13.77 1.03 -0.41
CA VAL A 354 -13.97 0.19 -1.58
C VAL A 354 -14.72 0.99 -2.62
N ALA A 355 -14.19 1.07 -3.84
CA ALA A 355 -14.97 1.45 -5.01
C ALA A 355 -15.60 0.18 -5.59
N ALA A 356 -16.93 0.11 -5.59
CA ALA A 356 -17.67 -1.06 -6.06
C ALA A 356 -18.92 -0.66 -6.82
N ASP A 357 -19.10 -1.24 -8.01
CA ASP A 357 -20.07 -0.78 -9.03
C ASP A 357 -20.06 0.77 -9.08
N GLU A 358 -21.17 1.47 -9.23
CA GLU A 358 -21.20 2.95 -9.33
C GLU A 358 -21.13 3.68 -7.97
N THR A 359 -20.50 3.08 -6.96
CA THR A 359 -20.47 3.65 -5.60
C THR A 359 -19.12 3.54 -4.92
N VAL A 360 -18.94 4.35 -3.88
CA VAL A 360 -17.87 4.20 -2.91
C VAL A 360 -18.46 3.85 -1.56
N ILE A 361 -17.88 2.84 -0.92
CA ILE A 361 -18.31 2.30 0.35
C ILE A 361 -17.12 2.32 1.30
N SER A 362 -17.32 2.81 2.51
CA SER A 362 -16.28 2.81 3.55
C SER A 362 -16.81 2.24 4.86
N TRP A 363 -15.90 1.87 5.75
CA TRP A 363 -16.19 1.52 7.14
C TRP A 363 -14.90 1.52 7.95
N GLY A 364 -15.02 1.71 9.26
CA GLY A 364 -13.89 1.75 10.18
C GLY A 364 -14.37 2.00 11.61
N PRO A 365 -13.77 1.36 12.63
CA PRO A 365 -14.05 1.66 14.03
C PRO A 365 -13.44 3.00 14.45
N SER A 366 -13.92 3.58 15.55
CA SER A 366 -13.25 4.71 16.18
C SER A 366 -11.85 4.32 16.72
N PRO A 367 -10.88 5.26 16.74
CA PRO A 367 -10.96 6.62 16.21
C PRO A 367 -10.85 6.66 14.68
N ALA A 368 -11.57 7.60 14.08
CA ALA A 368 -11.51 7.95 12.66
C ALA A 368 -11.49 9.49 12.56
N PHE A 369 -10.81 9.99 11.55
CA PHE A 369 -10.38 11.38 11.39
C PHE A 369 -10.90 12.01 10.09
N GLY A 370 -12.05 11.51 9.59
CA GLY A 370 -12.72 11.98 8.38
C GLY A 370 -12.51 11.08 7.16
N GLU A 371 -11.64 10.07 7.23
CA GLU A 371 -11.31 9.18 6.09
C GLU A 371 -12.47 8.30 5.62
N LEU A 372 -13.57 8.25 6.39
CA LEU A 372 -14.82 7.59 5.98
C LEU A 372 -15.75 8.49 5.16
N GLY A 373 -15.49 9.79 5.08
CA GLY A 373 -16.18 10.67 4.12
C GLY A 373 -17.70 10.87 4.33
N TYR A 374 -18.25 10.61 5.53
CA TYR A 374 -19.69 10.74 5.80
C TYR A 374 -20.16 12.18 6.06
N GLY A 375 -19.25 13.15 6.02
CA GLY A 375 -19.53 14.57 6.21
C GLY A 375 -19.75 14.99 7.67
N GLU A 376 -19.93 16.29 7.89
CA GLU A 376 -19.98 16.89 9.24
C GLU A 376 -21.13 16.38 10.12
N LYS A 377 -22.26 16.05 9.49
CA LYS A 377 -23.46 15.52 10.17
C LYS A 377 -23.48 13.98 10.19
N GLY A 378 -22.55 13.33 9.49
CA GLY A 378 -22.44 11.88 9.43
C GLY A 378 -21.81 11.29 10.70
N SER A 379 -21.87 9.96 10.81
CA SER A 379 -21.15 9.27 11.88
C SER A 379 -19.64 9.45 11.70
N LYS A 380 -18.88 9.55 12.79
CA LYS A 380 -17.40 9.56 12.69
C LYS A 380 -16.82 8.18 12.42
N SER A 381 -17.52 7.12 12.81
CA SER A 381 -17.10 5.73 12.61
C SER A 381 -18.29 4.85 12.26
N ASN A 382 -18.05 3.75 11.57
CA ASN A 382 -19.06 2.74 11.30
C ASN A 382 -18.39 1.38 11.16
N THR A 383 -18.83 0.38 11.94
CA THR A 383 -18.24 -0.97 11.89
C THR A 383 -18.75 -1.79 10.70
N LYS A 384 -19.83 -1.35 10.05
CA LYS A 384 -20.40 -2.00 8.86
C LYS A 384 -20.15 -1.14 7.62
N PRO A 385 -20.02 -1.76 6.44
CA PRO A 385 -19.94 -1.05 5.16
C PRO A 385 -21.10 -0.05 5.02
N GLN A 386 -20.78 1.20 4.75
CA GLN A 386 -21.74 2.27 4.49
C GLN A 386 -21.32 3.04 3.24
N LYS A 387 -22.30 3.33 2.40
CA LYS A 387 -22.13 4.13 1.19
C LYS A 387 -21.71 5.56 1.54
N MET A 388 -20.78 6.11 0.76
CA MET A 388 -20.31 7.49 0.87
C MET A 388 -21.16 8.39 -0.04
N ASP A 389 -22.32 8.84 0.47
CA ASP A 389 -23.34 9.55 -0.33
C ASP A 389 -22.82 10.85 -0.99
N ALA A 390 -21.78 11.47 -0.43
CA ALA A 390 -21.12 12.64 -1.03
C ALA A 390 -20.53 12.38 -2.43
N LEU A 391 -20.33 11.12 -2.80
CA LEU A 391 -19.80 10.69 -4.10
C LEU A 391 -20.87 10.16 -5.05
N ASP A 392 -22.15 10.34 -4.72
CA ASP A 392 -23.24 9.95 -5.63
C ASP A 392 -23.16 10.67 -6.97
N GLY A 393 -23.31 9.89 -8.05
CA GLY A 393 -23.16 10.39 -9.42
C GLY A 393 -21.71 10.58 -9.88
N SER A 394 -20.71 10.29 -9.03
CA SER A 394 -19.31 10.27 -9.40
C SER A 394 -18.82 8.85 -9.64
N HIS A 395 -18.11 8.63 -10.75
CA HIS A 395 -17.45 7.35 -11.01
C HIS A 395 -16.02 7.36 -10.45
N VAL A 396 -15.80 6.66 -9.34
CA VAL A 396 -14.47 6.56 -8.72
C VAL A 396 -13.69 5.38 -9.31
N TYR A 397 -12.56 5.70 -9.95
CA TYR A 397 -11.67 4.74 -10.62
C TYR A 397 -10.75 4.01 -9.65
N GLN A 398 -10.15 4.73 -8.69
CA GLN A 398 -9.15 4.21 -7.76
C GLN A 398 -9.35 4.82 -6.38
N VAL A 399 -9.11 4.02 -5.34
CA VAL A 399 -9.02 4.49 -3.95
C VAL A 399 -7.64 4.19 -3.37
N ALA A 400 -7.16 5.07 -2.49
CA ALA A 400 -5.95 4.88 -1.71
C ALA A 400 -6.19 5.38 -0.28
N MET A 401 -5.50 4.78 0.69
CA MET A 401 -5.68 5.15 2.10
C MET A 401 -4.34 5.10 2.83
N GLY A 402 -4.05 6.20 3.53
CA GLY A 402 -2.91 6.32 4.43
C GLY A 402 -3.20 5.77 5.82
N GLN A 403 -2.25 6.00 6.70
CA GLN A 403 -2.47 5.97 8.13
C GLN A 403 -3.48 7.06 8.52
N CYS A 404 -4.48 6.65 9.29
CA CYS A 404 -5.49 7.51 9.92
C CYS A 404 -5.16 7.66 11.40
#